data_AF-A0A2A2WJR7-F1
#
_entry.id   AF-A0A2A2WJR7-F1
#
_cell.length_a   1.000
_cell.length_b   1.000
_cell.length_c   1.000
_cell.angle_alpha   90.00
_cell.angle_beta   90.00
_cell.angle_gamma   90.00
#
_symmetry.space_group_name_H-M   'P 1'
#
loop_
_entity.id
_entity.type
_entity.pdbx_description
1 polymer ?
#
loop_
_entity_poly.entity_id
_entity_poly.type
_entity_poly.pdbx_seq_one_letter_code
_entity_poly.pdbx_strand_id
1 'polypeptide(L)'
;MRRRRREQTVNLFAFQDIITGVAGVMLFILLLLVVQLSLRLATQAAELQEKLADDASKAAVPTRPPDEAIEDPFQDLEQLEQQLKQLRRENQERLDATARDLDGDIQAAQSELAELVRQADETKAQAEKLQQQVASQQMSQQRKEILELRERLREKLESLKQEQVLHRSGKLVAFKTTASPTRPMWVVDLRDTYAELFDVLQPTDVTTVSYDRKQIPMQTVAQISDVLGEKTQTRSIILVLRPSVAGAGAVLLSDFRQAGFNLALELLDEDSEITVQGDVPIEGDSIEGDSIEGDAR
;
A
#
# COMPACT_ATOMS: atom_id res chain seq x y z
N MET A 1 -6.93 7.81 -23.00
CA MET A 1 -7.63 7.87 -21.70
C MET A 1 -7.61 6.48 -21.05
N ARG A 2 -6.66 6.21 -20.15
CA ARG A 2 -6.51 4.89 -19.51
C ARG A 2 -6.34 5.10 -18.00
N ARG A 3 -7.36 4.74 -17.23
CA ARG A 3 -7.42 4.84 -15.76
C ARG A 3 -6.25 4.03 -15.16
N ARG A 4 -5.23 4.70 -14.63
CA ARG A 4 -4.19 4.08 -13.78
C ARG A 4 -4.78 3.90 -12.38
N ARG A 5 -4.97 2.65 -11.96
CA ARG A 5 -5.16 2.26 -10.55
C ARG A 5 -3.88 2.66 -9.80
N ARG A 6 -3.97 3.63 -8.89
CA ARG A 6 -2.96 3.88 -7.86
C ARG A 6 -3.05 2.72 -6.87
N GLU A 7 -2.04 1.85 -6.88
CA GLU A 7 -1.77 0.99 -5.73
C GLU A 7 -1.31 1.91 -4.59
N GLN A 8 -2.16 2.06 -3.58
CA GLN A 8 -1.83 2.77 -2.36
C GLN A 8 -0.77 1.97 -1.61
N THR A 9 0.50 2.28 -1.83
CA THR A 9 1.58 1.92 -0.92
C THR A 9 1.26 2.58 0.41
N VAL A 10 0.82 1.79 1.40
CA VAL A 10 0.51 2.29 2.73
C VAL A 10 1.82 2.74 3.36
N ASN A 11 2.03 4.06 3.36
CA ASN A 11 3.24 4.69 3.84
C ASN A 11 3.37 4.42 5.34
N LEU A 12 4.45 3.75 5.77
CA LEU A 12 4.67 3.37 7.18
C LEU A 12 4.63 4.57 8.13
N PHE A 13 4.89 5.77 7.63
CA PHE A 13 4.78 7.03 8.36
C PHE A 13 3.33 7.42 8.69
N ALA A 14 2.35 7.06 7.85
CA ALA A 14 0.93 7.32 8.13
C ALA A 14 0.38 6.40 9.23
N PHE A 15 0.94 5.20 9.40
CA PHE A 15 0.58 4.31 10.52
C PHE A 15 1.09 4.86 11.85
N GLN A 16 2.26 5.47 11.87
CA GLN A 16 2.79 6.11 13.08
C GLN A 16 1.88 7.26 13.51
N ASP A 17 1.47 8.15 12.58
CA ASP A 17 0.55 9.25 12.87
C ASP A 17 -0.83 8.81 13.37
N ILE A 18 -1.35 7.70 12.86
CA ILE A 18 -2.60 7.12 13.38
C ILE A 18 -2.41 6.60 14.81
N ILE A 19 -1.28 5.95 15.10
CA ILE A 19 -1.00 5.42 16.44
C ILE A 19 -0.76 6.55 17.44
N THR A 20 0.01 7.60 17.09
CA THR A 20 0.17 8.79 17.95
C THR A 20 -1.13 9.55 18.13
N GLY A 21 -1.96 9.66 17.09
CA GLY A 21 -3.29 10.26 17.18
C GLY A 21 -4.21 9.50 18.14
N VAL A 22 -4.30 8.18 18.01
CA VAL A 22 -5.13 7.33 18.89
C VAL A 22 -4.59 7.32 20.33
N ALA A 23 -3.28 7.26 20.52
CA ALA A 23 -2.66 7.34 21.83
C ALA A 23 -2.95 8.69 22.51
N GLY A 24 -2.89 9.80 21.77
CA GLY A 24 -3.26 11.13 22.26
C GLY A 24 -4.72 11.22 22.70
N VAL A 25 -5.65 10.69 21.90
CA VAL A 25 -7.09 10.66 22.23
C VAL A 25 -7.35 9.78 23.45
N MET A 26 -6.74 8.60 23.55
CA MET A 26 -6.86 7.74 24.74
C MET A 26 -6.33 8.43 26.00
N LEU A 27 -5.19 9.12 25.91
CA LEU A 27 -4.61 9.85 27.03
C LEU A 27 -5.52 11.00 27.48
N PHE A 28 -6.15 11.70 26.54
CA PHE A 28 -7.14 12.74 26.84
C PHE A 28 -8.41 12.20 27.52
N ILE A 29 -8.94 11.06 27.06
CA ILE A 29 -10.08 10.38 27.70
C ILE A 29 -9.71 9.94 29.13
N LEU A 30 -8.50 9.43 29.33
CA LEU A 30 -8.02 8.99 30.64
C LEU A 30 -7.90 10.17 31.61
N LEU A 31 -7.41 11.32 31.14
CA LEU A 31 -7.40 12.56 31.92
C LEU A 31 -8.81 13.05 32.27
N LEU A 32 -9.76 12.99 31.32
CA LEU A 32 -11.16 13.34 31.59
C LEU A 32 -11.81 12.42 32.62
N LEU A 33 -11.51 11.12 32.57
CA LEU A 33 -11.98 10.14 33.57
C LEU A 33 -11.39 10.43 34.95
N VAL A 34 -10.10 10.75 35.04
CA VAL A 34 -9.46 11.13 36.32
C VAL A 34 -10.10 12.41 36.88
N VAL A 35 -10.36 13.40 36.04
CA VAL A 35 -11.04 14.64 36.46
C VAL A 35 -12.47 14.35 36.93
N GLN A 36 -13.25 13.57 36.18
CA GLN A 36 -14.59 13.15 36.61
C GLN A 36 -14.58 12.34 37.91
N LEU A 37 -13.59 11.46 38.10
CA LEU A 37 -13.45 10.67 39.32
C LEU A 37 -13.13 11.58 40.51
N SER A 38 -12.23 12.55 40.32
CA SER A 38 -11.87 13.52 41.36
C SER A 38 -13.04 14.44 41.74
N LEU A 39 -13.85 14.86 40.75
CA LEU A 39 -15.08 15.61 40.99
C LEU A 39 -16.12 14.77 41.75
N ARG A 40 -16.33 13.50 41.36
CA ARG A 40 -17.26 12.59 42.05
C ARG A 40 -16.83 12.31 43.49
N LEU A 41 -15.53 12.14 43.74
CA LEU A 41 -14.98 11.96 45.08
C LEU A 41 -15.16 13.21 45.94
N ALA A 42 -14.96 14.40 45.36
CA ALA A 42 -15.19 15.65 46.07
C ALA A 42 -16.68 15.87 46.40
N THR A 43 -17.60 15.53 45.49
CA THR A 43 -19.05 15.65 45.75
C THR A 43 -19.54 14.61 46.76
N GLN A 44 -19.05 13.36 46.71
CA GLN A 44 -19.39 12.35 47.72
C GLN A 44 -18.86 12.71 49.11
N ALA A 45 -17.66 13.29 49.21
CA ALA A 45 -17.13 13.78 50.47
C ALA A 45 -17.99 14.92 51.05
N ALA A 46 -18.48 15.84 50.19
CA ALA A 46 -19.38 16.91 50.59
C ALA A 46 -20.75 16.38 51.07
N GLU A 47 -21.35 15.43 50.35
CA GLU A 47 -22.64 14.82 50.73
C GLU A 47 -22.56 14.00 52.03
N LEU A 48 -21.44 13.32 52.27
CA LEU A 48 -21.19 12.62 53.54
C LEU A 48 -21.07 13.58 54.72
N GLN A 49 -20.46 14.76 54.50
CA GLN A 49 -20.27 15.77 55.53
C GLN A 49 -21.56 16.53 55.85
N GLU A 50 -22.44 16.73 54.86
CA GLU A 50 -23.77 17.32 55.04
C GLU A 50 -24.71 16.37 55.82
N LYS A 51 -24.69 15.07 55.52
CA LYS A 51 -25.47 14.06 56.28
C LYS A 51 -25.03 13.92 57.74
N LEU A 52 -23.73 14.06 58.02
CA LEU A 52 -23.21 14.04 59.40
C LEU A 52 -23.55 15.32 60.17
N ALA A 53 -23.74 16.45 59.50
CA ALA A 53 -24.15 17.71 60.13
C ALA A 53 -25.65 17.76 60.45
N ASP A 54 -26.49 17.08 59.66
CA ASP A 54 -27.95 17.09 59.81
C ASP A 54 -28.48 16.10 60.87
N ASP A 55 -27.69 15.11 61.28
CA ASP A 55 -28.00 14.20 62.39
C ASP A 55 -27.60 14.78 63.77
N ALA A 56 -26.61 15.68 63.81
CA ALA A 56 -26.18 16.33 65.06
C ALA A 56 -27.16 17.43 65.55
N SER A 57 -28.02 17.94 64.67
CA SER A 57 -28.95 19.05 64.94
C SER A 57 -30.36 18.61 65.38
N LYS A 58 -30.69 17.31 65.37
CA LYS A 58 -32.01 16.78 65.77
C LYS A 58 -32.10 16.24 67.20
N ALA A 59 -31.02 16.30 67.98
CA ALA A 59 -31.06 16.01 69.43
C ALA A 59 -31.47 17.25 70.26
N ALA A 60 -32.57 17.91 69.89
CA ALA A 60 -33.18 18.95 70.70
C ALA A 60 -34.34 18.34 71.51
N VAL A 61 -34.05 17.99 72.77
CA VAL A 61 -35.04 17.57 73.76
C VAL A 61 -36.02 18.74 74.02
N PRO A 62 -37.35 18.55 73.85
CA PRO A 62 -38.29 19.58 74.25
C PRO A 62 -38.48 19.53 75.77
N THR A 63 -37.82 20.43 76.49
CA THR A 63 -38.19 20.78 77.87
C THR A 63 -39.50 21.58 77.85
N ARG A 64 -40.61 20.90 78.15
CA ARG A 64 -41.86 21.53 78.56
C ARG A 64 -42.30 20.87 79.88
N PRO A 65 -42.61 21.63 80.95
CA PRO A 65 -43.18 21.04 82.14
C PRO A 65 -44.67 20.74 81.89
N PRO A 66 -45.19 19.54 82.20
CA PRO A 66 -46.62 19.33 82.30
C PRO A 66 -47.06 19.65 83.73
N ASP A 67 -47.72 20.79 83.90
CA ASP A 67 -48.62 21.00 85.02
C ASP A 67 -49.92 20.21 84.75
N GLU A 68 -50.32 19.43 85.75
CA GLU A 68 -51.67 18.93 86.06
C GLU A 68 -52.44 18.14 84.97
N ALA A 69 -52.18 16.84 84.93
CA ALA A 69 -53.22 15.81 84.93
C ALA A 69 -52.59 14.49 85.39
N ILE A 70 -52.77 14.10 86.66
CA ILE A 70 -52.59 12.69 87.04
C ILE A 70 -53.88 11.99 86.59
N GLU A 71 -54.00 11.80 85.28
CA GLU A 71 -54.75 10.66 84.77
C GLU A 71 -53.94 9.40 85.08
N ASP A 72 -54.65 8.33 85.38
CA ASP A 72 -54.13 7.12 86.01
C ASP A 72 -52.87 6.61 85.25
N PRO A 73 -51.66 6.61 85.85
CA PRO A 73 -50.43 6.22 85.14
C PRO A 73 -50.47 4.77 84.61
N PHE A 74 -51.42 3.98 85.10
CA PHE A 74 -51.75 2.67 84.54
C PHE A 74 -52.43 2.75 83.16
N GLN A 75 -53.30 3.74 82.92
CA GLN A 75 -53.94 3.94 81.62
C GLN A 75 -52.94 4.43 80.56
N ASP A 76 -52.03 5.33 80.93
CA ASP A 76 -50.97 5.79 80.03
C ASP A 76 -50.01 4.66 79.66
N LEU A 77 -49.63 3.81 80.63
CA LEU A 77 -48.81 2.62 80.38
C LEU A 77 -49.53 1.61 79.48
N GLU A 78 -50.83 1.40 79.68
CA GLU A 78 -51.63 0.49 78.87
C GLU A 78 -51.78 1.00 77.43
N GLN A 79 -52.03 2.31 77.24
CA GLN A 79 -52.03 2.94 75.92
C GLN A 79 -50.67 2.85 75.24
N LEU A 80 -49.58 3.10 75.97
CA LEU A 80 -48.23 3.00 75.44
C LEU A 80 -47.88 1.56 75.04
N GLU A 81 -48.31 0.56 75.83
CA GLU A 81 -48.12 -0.86 75.51
C GLU A 81 -48.91 -1.26 74.25
N GLN A 82 -50.14 -0.76 74.10
CA GLN A 82 -50.95 -0.96 72.89
C GLN A 82 -50.30 -0.31 71.66
N GLN A 83 -49.81 0.93 71.77
CA GLN A 83 -49.07 1.61 70.70
C GLN A 83 -47.79 0.86 70.32
N LEU A 84 -47.06 0.33 71.31
CA LEU A 84 -45.83 -0.44 71.07
C LEU A 84 -46.13 -1.79 70.40
N LYS A 85 -47.21 -2.46 70.80
CA LYS A 85 -47.69 -3.69 70.12
C LYS A 85 -48.11 -3.39 68.68
N GLN A 86 -48.81 -2.28 68.45
CA GLN A 86 -49.21 -1.86 67.11
C GLN A 86 -48.00 -1.51 66.23
N LEU A 87 -47.06 -0.71 66.74
CA LEU A 87 -45.81 -0.38 66.05
C LEU A 87 -44.96 -1.62 65.74
N ARG A 88 -44.91 -2.61 66.64
CA ARG A 88 -44.22 -3.88 66.37
C ARG A 88 -44.89 -4.65 65.25
N ARG A 89 -46.23 -4.70 65.24
CA ARG A 89 -46.99 -5.38 64.20
C ARG A 89 -46.80 -4.70 62.84
N GLU A 90 -46.92 -3.38 62.78
CA GLU A 90 -46.73 -2.60 61.55
C GLU A 90 -45.30 -2.72 61.02
N ASN A 91 -44.29 -2.71 61.89
CA ASN A 91 -42.90 -2.95 61.47
C ASN A 91 -42.69 -4.38 60.97
N GLN A 92 -43.27 -5.38 61.64
CA GLN A 92 -43.17 -6.78 61.20
C GLN A 92 -43.81 -6.96 59.81
N GLU A 93 -45.00 -6.40 59.60
CA GLU A 93 -45.70 -6.47 58.31
C GLU A 93 -44.90 -5.75 57.20
N ARG A 94 -44.26 -4.61 57.50
CA ARG A 94 -43.36 -3.92 56.57
C ARG A 94 -42.11 -4.72 56.26
N LEU A 95 -41.46 -5.29 57.27
CA LEU A 95 -40.27 -6.13 57.08
C LEU A 95 -40.58 -7.37 56.25
N ASP A 96 -41.70 -8.03 56.52
CA ASP A 96 -42.15 -9.20 55.76
C ASP A 96 -42.48 -8.84 54.31
N ALA A 97 -43.09 -7.66 54.06
CA ALA A 97 -43.33 -7.16 52.71
C ALA A 97 -42.01 -6.86 51.97
N THR A 98 -41.10 -6.14 52.61
CA THR A 98 -39.78 -5.82 52.03
C THR A 98 -38.96 -7.08 51.77
N ALA A 99 -39.03 -8.09 52.64
CA ALA A 99 -38.36 -9.37 52.43
C ALA A 99 -38.89 -10.10 51.18
N ARG A 100 -40.21 -10.10 50.96
CA ARG A 100 -40.80 -10.70 49.76
C ARG A 100 -40.43 -9.95 48.48
N ASP A 101 -40.42 -8.62 48.53
CA ASP A 101 -40.04 -7.80 47.39
C ASP A 101 -38.56 -8.03 47.03
N LEU A 102 -37.67 -8.08 48.04
CA LEU A 102 -36.26 -8.42 47.85
C LEU A 102 -36.05 -9.83 47.28
N ASP A 103 -36.80 -10.82 47.77
CA ASP A 103 -36.74 -12.18 47.22
C ASP A 103 -37.20 -12.21 45.75
N GLY A 104 -38.21 -11.41 45.39
CA GLY A 104 -38.67 -11.23 44.01
C GLY A 104 -37.59 -10.59 43.12
N ASP A 105 -36.95 -9.52 43.60
CA ASP A 105 -35.87 -8.83 42.88
C ASP A 105 -34.65 -9.74 42.71
N ILE A 106 -34.31 -10.55 43.72
CA ILE A 106 -33.22 -11.53 43.64
C ILE A 106 -33.53 -12.58 42.57
N GLN A 107 -34.76 -13.11 42.53
CA GLN A 107 -35.14 -14.09 41.50
C GLN A 107 -35.11 -13.49 40.09
N ALA A 108 -35.59 -12.26 39.93
CA ALA A 108 -35.52 -11.55 38.65
C ALA A 108 -34.07 -11.34 38.19
N ALA A 109 -33.21 -10.85 39.09
CA ALA A 109 -31.79 -10.65 38.81
C ALA A 109 -31.05 -11.96 38.47
N GLN A 110 -31.40 -13.07 39.15
CA GLN A 110 -30.86 -14.39 38.83
C GLN A 110 -31.29 -14.88 37.44
N SER A 111 -32.55 -14.64 37.06
CA SER A 111 -33.05 -14.97 35.72
C SER A 111 -32.33 -14.15 34.64
N GLU A 112 -32.18 -12.85 34.85
CA GLU A 112 -31.47 -11.96 33.93
C GLU A 112 -29.99 -12.35 33.80
N LEU A 113 -29.33 -12.67 34.91
CA LEU A 113 -27.95 -13.17 34.90
C LEU A 113 -27.83 -14.47 34.09
N ALA A 114 -28.77 -15.41 34.26
CA ALA A 114 -28.77 -16.66 33.50
C ALA A 114 -28.95 -16.42 31.99
N GLU A 115 -29.82 -15.49 31.59
CA GLU A 115 -29.99 -15.11 30.18
C GLU A 115 -28.72 -14.44 29.62
N LEU A 116 -28.10 -13.52 30.36
CA LEU A 116 -26.87 -12.85 29.95
C LEU A 116 -25.72 -13.84 29.79
N VAL A 117 -25.57 -14.81 30.69
CA VAL A 117 -24.57 -15.88 30.57
C VAL A 117 -24.81 -16.69 29.30
N ARG A 118 -26.07 -17.05 29.02
CA ARG A 118 -26.41 -17.79 27.81
C ARG A 118 -26.10 -17.00 26.53
N GLN A 119 -26.41 -15.71 26.50
CA GLN A 119 -26.07 -14.83 25.38
C GLN A 119 -24.56 -14.69 25.19
N ALA A 120 -23.79 -14.62 26.29
CA ALA A 120 -22.33 -14.56 26.25
C ALA A 120 -21.74 -15.85 25.64
N ASP A 121 -22.25 -17.02 26.06
CA ASP A 121 -21.81 -18.32 25.53
C ASP A 121 -22.18 -18.49 24.05
N GLU A 122 -23.38 -18.09 23.63
CA GLU A 122 -23.80 -18.10 22.22
C GLU A 122 -22.89 -17.18 21.37
N THR A 123 -22.58 -15.98 21.88
CA THR A 123 -21.70 -15.03 21.19
C THR A 123 -20.27 -15.56 21.09
N LYS A 124 -19.76 -16.19 22.14
CA LYS A 124 -18.43 -16.82 22.15
C LYS A 124 -18.35 -17.95 21.12
N ALA A 125 -19.36 -18.82 21.06
CA ALA A 125 -19.42 -19.89 20.06
C ALA A 125 -19.46 -19.35 18.63
N GLN A 126 -20.19 -18.26 18.38
CA GLN A 126 -20.20 -17.59 17.07
C GLN A 126 -18.83 -16.99 16.72
N ALA A 127 -18.15 -16.36 17.67
CA ALA A 127 -16.82 -15.81 17.47
C ALA A 127 -15.78 -16.90 17.14
N GLU A 128 -15.81 -18.04 17.85
CA GLU A 128 -14.94 -19.18 17.57
C GLU A 128 -15.20 -19.76 16.18
N LYS A 129 -16.47 -19.87 15.77
CA LYS A 129 -16.84 -20.33 14.42
C LYS A 129 -16.36 -19.38 13.33
N LEU A 130 -16.51 -18.07 13.52
CA LEU A 130 -16.00 -17.04 12.62
C LEU A 130 -14.47 -17.10 12.52
N GLN A 131 -13.78 -17.26 13.65
CA GLN A 131 -12.32 -17.39 13.68
C GLN A 131 -11.84 -18.62 12.89
N GLN A 132 -12.52 -19.76 13.01
CA GLN A 132 -12.21 -20.96 12.21
C GLN A 132 -12.49 -20.76 10.72
N GLN A 133 -13.57 -20.06 10.35
CA GLN A 133 -13.88 -19.73 8.96
C GLN A 133 -12.83 -18.79 8.35
N VAL A 134 -12.41 -17.75 9.08
CA VAL A 134 -11.36 -16.83 8.63
C VAL A 134 -10.03 -17.57 8.47
N ALA A 135 -9.64 -18.39 9.46
CA ALA A 135 -8.40 -19.16 9.40
C ALA A 135 -8.38 -20.13 8.21
N SER A 136 -9.49 -20.82 7.92
CA SER A 136 -9.59 -21.77 6.81
C SER A 136 -9.61 -21.10 5.43
N GLN A 137 -10.30 -19.97 5.28
CA GLN A 137 -10.40 -19.26 4.00
C GLN A 137 -9.12 -18.49 3.66
N GLN A 138 -8.57 -17.73 4.61
CA GLN A 138 -7.37 -16.91 4.37
C GLN A 138 -6.13 -17.77 4.11
N MET A 139 -5.93 -18.86 4.87
CA MET A 139 -4.78 -19.74 4.67
C MET A 139 -4.80 -20.51 3.34
N SER A 140 -5.98 -20.76 2.76
CA SER A 140 -6.10 -21.50 1.50
C SER A 140 -5.88 -20.61 0.28
N GLN A 141 -6.51 -19.41 0.27
CA GLN A 141 -6.43 -18.51 -0.87
C GLN A 141 -5.08 -17.78 -0.93
N GLN A 142 -4.61 -17.19 0.17
CA GLN A 142 -3.33 -16.49 0.19
C GLN A 142 -2.16 -17.43 -0.12
N ARG A 143 -2.21 -18.67 0.37
CA ARG A 143 -1.16 -19.65 0.08
C ARG A 143 -1.15 -20.07 -1.39
N LYS A 144 -2.31 -20.21 -2.03
CA LYS A 144 -2.39 -20.47 -3.48
C LYS A 144 -1.86 -19.28 -4.29
N GLU A 145 -2.29 -18.06 -3.96
CA GLU A 145 -1.82 -16.84 -4.64
C GLU A 145 -0.31 -16.65 -4.50
N ILE A 146 0.25 -16.90 -3.31
CA ILE A 146 1.69 -16.83 -3.07
C ILE A 146 2.45 -17.89 -3.89
N LEU A 147 1.92 -19.11 -4.00
CA LEU A 147 2.53 -20.17 -4.81
C LEU A 147 2.50 -19.83 -6.30
N GLU A 148 1.36 -19.32 -6.81
CA GLU A 148 1.24 -18.88 -8.21
C GLU A 148 2.15 -17.69 -8.53
N LEU A 149 2.26 -16.73 -7.60
CA LEU A 149 3.15 -15.58 -7.76
C LEU A 149 4.61 -16.03 -7.77
N ARG A 150 4.99 -16.97 -6.91
CA ARG A 150 6.33 -17.56 -6.87
C ARG A 150 6.69 -18.25 -8.18
N GLU A 151 5.76 -18.99 -8.77
CA GLU A 151 6.01 -19.69 -10.04
C GLU A 151 6.19 -18.70 -11.20
N ARG A 152 5.32 -17.68 -11.30
CA ARG A 152 5.46 -16.60 -12.29
C ARG A 152 6.78 -15.84 -12.17
N LEU A 153 7.21 -15.57 -10.94
CA LEU A 153 8.50 -14.91 -10.71
C LEU A 153 9.67 -15.80 -11.13
N ARG A 154 9.57 -17.12 -10.94
CA ARG A 154 10.60 -18.07 -11.34
C ARG A 154 10.74 -18.12 -12.87
N GLU A 155 9.63 -18.22 -13.60
CA GLU A 155 9.62 -18.20 -15.07
C GLU A 155 10.24 -16.91 -15.62
N LYS A 156 9.87 -15.75 -15.05
CA LYS A 156 10.42 -14.45 -15.46
C LYS A 156 11.92 -14.34 -15.18
N LEU A 157 12.40 -14.97 -14.11
CA LEU A 157 13.83 -14.97 -13.77
C LEU A 157 14.61 -15.88 -14.74
N GLU A 158 14.04 -17.02 -15.14
CA GLU A 158 14.64 -17.87 -16.18
C GLU A 158 14.67 -17.18 -17.54
N SER A 159 13.59 -16.49 -17.95
CA SER A 159 13.58 -15.74 -19.21
C SER A 159 14.62 -14.62 -19.22
N LEU A 160 14.73 -13.86 -18.14
CA LEU A 160 15.75 -12.80 -18.00
C LEU A 160 17.18 -13.36 -17.98
N LYS A 161 17.40 -14.54 -17.38
CA LYS A 161 18.70 -15.21 -17.44
C LYS A 161 19.06 -15.64 -18.85
N GLN A 162 18.10 -16.17 -19.62
CA GLN A 162 18.31 -16.52 -21.03
C GLN A 162 18.64 -15.27 -21.86
N GLU A 163 17.89 -14.18 -21.66
CA GLU A 163 18.13 -12.89 -22.30
C GLU A 163 19.51 -12.32 -21.92
N GLN A 164 19.90 -12.42 -20.65
CA GLN A 164 21.23 -11.99 -20.19
C GLN A 164 22.36 -12.84 -20.79
N VAL A 165 22.15 -14.14 -20.97
CA VAL A 165 23.13 -15.02 -21.65
C VAL A 165 23.27 -14.60 -23.10
N LEU A 166 22.17 -14.34 -23.81
CA LEU A 166 22.16 -13.82 -25.19
C LEU A 166 22.88 -12.47 -25.29
N HIS A 167 22.60 -11.54 -24.38
CA HIS A 167 23.26 -10.22 -24.35
C HIS A 167 24.73 -10.27 -23.89
N ARG A 168 25.14 -11.27 -23.11
CA ARG A 168 26.56 -11.45 -22.74
C ARG A 168 27.38 -12.07 -23.86
N SER A 169 26.78 -12.86 -24.73
CA SER A 169 27.45 -13.39 -25.93
C SER A 169 27.51 -12.38 -27.08
N GLY A 170 26.53 -11.48 -27.20
CA GLY A 170 26.53 -10.42 -28.21
C GLY A 170 27.33 -9.19 -27.75
N LYS A 171 28.49 -8.94 -28.35
CA LYS A 171 29.24 -7.70 -28.16
C LYS A 171 28.50 -6.56 -28.88
N LEU A 172 27.65 -5.85 -28.12
CA LEU A 172 26.86 -4.71 -28.59
C LEU A 172 27.78 -3.53 -28.96
N VAL A 173 27.64 -3.04 -30.20
CA VAL A 173 28.33 -1.82 -30.66
C VAL A 173 27.30 -0.74 -30.90
N ALA A 174 27.34 0.31 -30.05
CA ALA A 174 26.45 1.46 -30.14
C ALA A 174 27.09 2.54 -31.04
N PHE A 175 26.43 2.87 -32.15
CA PHE A 175 26.87 3.92 -33.07
C PHE A 175 26.33 5.28 -32.62
N LYS A 176 27.22 6.21 -32.27
CA LYS A 176 26.87 7.63 -32.18
C LYS A 176 26.93 8.23 -33.58
N THR A 177 25.80 8.28 -34.26
CA THR A 177 25.73 8.88 -35.60
C THR A 177 25.33 10.35 -35.51
N THR A 178 25.84 11.18 -36.41
CA THR A 178 25.31 12.53 -36.66
C THR A 178 24.22 12.49 -37.74
N ALA A 179 23.54 11.35 -37.92
CA ALA A 179 22.53 11.21 -38.96
C ALA A 179 21.39 12.20 -38.67
N SER A 180 21.16 13.08 -39.64
CA SER A 180 20.03 14.02 -39.63
C SER A 180 18.96 13.44 -40.56
N PRO A 181 17.67 13.62 -40.29
CA PRO A 181 16.59 13.18 -41.20
C PRO A 181 16.70 13.75 -42.62
N THR A 182 17.48 14.82 -42.82
CA THR A 182 17.75 15.40 -44.14
C THR A 182 18.85 14.67 -44.95
N ARG A 183 19.63 13.80 -44.32
CA ARG A 183 20.68 12.98 -44.94
C ARG A 183 20.68 11.58 -44.31
N PRO A 184 19.75 10.68 -44.73
CA PRO A 184 19.74 9.31 -44.24
C PRO A 184 21.07 8.63 -44.53
N MET A 185 21.54 7.85 -43.58
CA MET A 185 22.79 7.10 -43.64
C MET A 185 22.45 5.62 -43.58
N TRP A 186 22.99 4.85 -44.51
CA TRP A 186 22.71 3.42 -44.60
C TRP A 186 23.87 2.63 -44.04
N VAL A 187 23.58 1.59 -43.27
CA VAL A 187 24.57 0.62 -42.82
C VAL A 187 24.57 -0.54 -43.81
N VAL A 188 25.77 -0.91 -44.28
CA VAL A 188 26.00 -2.07 -45.13
C VAL A 188 26.88 -3.03 -44.34
N ASP A 189 26.27 -4.08 -43.80
CA ASP A 189 26.97 -5.17 -43.09
C ASP A 189 27.34 -6.26 -44.08
N LEU A 190 28.64 -6.41 -44.34
CA LEU A 190 29.18 -7.36 -45.31
C LEU A 190 29.60 -8.67 -44.63
N ARG A 191 29.07 -9.79 -45.13
CA ARG A 191 29.40 -11.16 -44.72
C ARG A 191 29.91 -11.96 -45.93
N ASP A 192 30.33 -13.22 -45.71
CA ASP A 192 30.93 -14.06 -46.77
C ASP A 192 29.98 -14.24 -47.97
N THR A 193 28.68 -14.47 -47.72
CA THR A 193 27.71 -14.85 -48.76
C THR A 193 26.54 -13.89 -48.91
N TYR A 194 26.47 -12.83 -48.11
CA TYR A 194 25.39 -11.86 -48.17
C TYR A 194 25.77 -10.52 -47.54
N ALA A 195 25.01 -9.49 -47.88
CA ALA A 195 25.04 -8.19 -47.24
C ALA A 195 23.67 -7.86 -46.65
N GLU A 196 23.66 -7.28 -45.46
CA GLU A 196 22.46 -6.68 -44.86
C GLU A 196 22.56 -5.16 -44.97
N LEU A 197 21.49 -4.56 -45.48
CA LEU A 197 21.37 -3.13 -45.67
C LEU A 197 20.18 -2.62 -44.87
N PHE A 198 20.41 -1.61 -44.02
CA PHE A 198 19.34 -0.97 -43.27
C PHE A 198 19.63 0.52 -43.06
N ASP A 199 18.56 1.31 -42.91
CA ASP A 199 18.67 2.72 -42.57
C ASP A 199 18.94 2.85 -41.06
N VAL A 200 19.90 3.70 -40.69
CA VAL A 200 20.20 4.04 -39.28
C VAL A 200 18.95 4.58 -38.57
N LEU A 201 18.08 5.31 -39.26
CA LEU A 201 16.86 5.89 -38.68
C LEU A 201 15.72 4.87 -38.56
N GLN A 202 15.73 3.80 -39.36
CA GLN A 202 14.70 2.76 -39.40
C GLN A 202 15.34 1.36 -39.47
N PRO A 203 15.97 0.91 -38.37
CA PRO A 203 16.72 -0.36 -38.34
C PRO A 203 15.86 -1.60 -38.53
N THR A 204 14.53 -1.47 -38.52
CA THR A 204 13.59 -2.58 -38.69
C THR A 204 13.40 -2.99 -40.16
N ASP A 205 13.71 -2.12 -41.13
CA ASP A 205 13.62 -2.45 -42.56
C ASP A 205 14.97 -2.94 -43.07
N VAL A 206 15.23 -4.24 -42.88
CA VAL A 206 16.48 -4.89 -43.32
C VAL A 206 16.28 -5.48 -44.71
N THR A 207 17.09 -5.03 -45.67
CA THR A 207 17.18 -5.60 -47.02
C THR A 207 18.41 -6.49 -47.13
N THR A 208 18.24 -7.74 -47.54
CA THR A 208 19.35 -8.70 -47.70
C THR A 208 19.71 -8.89 -49.17
N VAL A 209 20.97 -8.72 -49.51
CA VAL A 209 21.53 -8.99 -50.86
C VAL A 209 22.43 -10.21 -50.77
N SER A 210 22.06 -11.31 -51.42
CA SER A 210 22.85 -12.55 -51.43
C SER A 210 23.78 -12.61 -52.63
N TYR A 211 25.02 -13.09 -52.43
CA TYR A 211 26.03 -13.24 -53.47
C TYR A 211 26.86 -14.52 -53.24
N ASP A 212 27.51 -15.01 -54.30
CA ASP A 212 28.40 -16.17 -54.19
C ASP A 212 29.78 -15.72 -53.67
N ARG A 213 30.40 -16.50 -52.79
CA ARG A 213 31.77 -16.31 -52.33
C ARG A 213 32.80 -16.23 -53.46
N LYS A 214 32.51 -16.89 -54.59
CA LYS A 214 33.38 -16.86 -55.79
C LYS A 214 33.18 -15.62 -56.66
N GLN A 215 32.18 -14.80 -56.36
CA GLN A 215 31.85 -13.62 -57.13
C GLN A 215 32.93 -12.55 -56.98
N ILE A 216 33.20 -11.82 -58.06
CA ILE A 216 34.22 -10.77 -58.05
C ILE A 216 33.69 -9.58 -57.22
N PRO A 217 34.47 -9.00 -56.30
CA PRO A 217 34.05 -7.89 -55.43
C PRO A 217 33.33 -6.75 -56.15
N MET A 218 33.79 -6.40 -57.35
CA MET A 218 33.19 -5.35 -58.18
C MET A 218 31.72 -5.66 -58.56
N GLN A 219 31.37 -6.92 -58.79
CA GLN A 219 29.98 -7.32 -59.08
C GLN A 219 29.11 -7.27 -57.82
N THR A 220 29.66 -7.65 -56.67
CA THR A 220 28.97 -7.55 -55.38
C THR A 220 28.66 -6.08 -55.04
N VAL A 221 29.63 -5.18 -55.24
CA VAL A 221 29.44 -3.74 -55.04
C VAL A 221 28.40 -3.18 -56.01
N ALA A 222 28.40 -3.60 -57.28
CA ALA A 222 27.39 -3.18 -58.26
C ALA A 222 25.97 -3.57 -57.81
N GLN A 223 25.77 -4.83 -57.39
CA GLN A 223 24.47 -5.29 -56.89
C GLN A 223 24.01 -4.50 -55.67
N ILE A 224 24.90 -4.28 -54.69
CA ILE A 224 24.59 -3.50 -53.49
C ILE A 224 24.29 -2.04 -53.86
N SER A 225 25.04 -1.46 -54.80
CA SER A 225 24.83 -0.10 -55.29
C SER A 225 23.48 0.06 -55.99
N ASP A 226 23.04 -0.93 -56.76
CA ASP A 226 21.74 -0.91 -57.44
C ASP A 226 20.60 -0.91 -56.41
N VAL A 227 20.67 -1.79 -55.41
CA VAL A 227 19.69 -1.83 -54.31
C VAL A 227 19.68 -0.53 -53.50
N LEU A 228 20.85 0.03 -53.20
CA LEU A 228 20.93 1.33 -52.51
C LEU A 228 20.39 2.47 -53.36
N GLY A 229 20.61 2.45 -54.67
CA GLY A 229 20.09 3.47 -55.60
C GLY A 229 18.56 3.50 -55.70
N GLU A 230 17.91 2.34 -55.52
CA GLU A 230 16.45 2.25 -55.43
C GLU A 230 15.91 2.77 -54.09
N LYS A 231 16.65 2.55 -53.00
CA LYS A 231 16.22 2.84 -51.63
C LYS A 231 16.55 4.26 -51.17
N THR A 232 17.65 4.85 -51.64
CA THR A 232 18.10 6.17 -51.19
C THR A 232 18.77 7.00 -52.29
N GLN A 233 18.56 8.31 -52.21
CA GLN A 233 19.30 9.28 -53.03
C GLN A 233 20.64 9.69 -52.38
N THR A 234 20.85 9.34 -51.10
CA THR A 234 22.10 9.66 -50.41
C THR A 234 23.18 8.65 -50.77
N ARG A 235 24.38 9.18 -51.02
CA ARG A 235 25.58 8.38 -51.27
C ARG A 235 26.39 8.13 -50.00
N SER A 236 25.83 8.34 -48.81
CA SER A 236 26.54 8.19 -47.54
C SER A 236 26.20 6.85 -46.89
N ILE A 237 27.21 5.99 -46.73
CA ILE A 237 27.04 4.67 -46.12
C ILE A 237 28.10 4.40 -45.04
N ILE A 238 27.72 3.62 -44.04
CA ILE A 238 28.62 3.01 -43.07
C ILE A 238 28.88 1.59 -43.54
N LEU A 239 30.12 1.31 -43.92
CA LEU A 239 30.54 -0.03 -44.28
C LEU A 239 31.02 -0.76 -43.04
N VAL A 240 30.32 -1.84 -42.70
CA VAL A 240 30.69 -2.74 -41.61
C VAL A 240 31.35 -3.96 -42.23
N LEU A 241 32.63 -4.14 -41.91
CA LEU A 241 33.41 -5.29 -42.37
C LEU A 241 33.60 -6.28 -41.24
N ARG A 242 33.12 -7.51 -41.43
CA ARG A 242 33.36 -8.64 -40.52
C ARG A 242 34.65 -9.40 -40.88
N PRO A 243 35.26 -10.15 -39.94
CA PRO A 243 36.46 -10.96 -40.19
C PRO A 243 36.34 -11.87 -41.41
N SER A 244 35.13 -12.40 -41.67
CA SER A 244 34.83 -13.26 -42.82
C SER A 244 35.14 -12.60 -44.18
N VAL A 245 35.06 -11.27 -44.27
CA VAL A 245 35.31 -10.49 -45.49
C VAL A 245 36.62 -9.68 -45.44
N ALA A 246 37.42 -9.83 -44.38
CA ALA A 246 38.64 -9.04 -44.20
C ALA A 246 39.64 -9.17 -45.37
N GLY A 247 39.71 -10.34 -46.00
CA GLY A 247 40.57 -10.59 -47.17
C GLY A 247 40.16 -9.80 -48.43
N ALA A 248 38.89 -9.41 -48.56
CA ALA A 248 38.37 -8.65 -49.70
C ALA A 248 38.03 -7.19 -49.34
N GLY A 249 38.09 -6.82 -48.05
CA GLY A 249 37.64 -5.53 -47.55
C GLY A 249 38.30 -4.32 -48.21
N ALA A 250 39.61 -4.37 -48.48
CA ALA A 250 40.32 -3.28 -49.15
C ALA A 250 39.83 -3.04 -50.59
N VAL A 251 39.48 -4.12 -51.30
CA VAL A 251 38.96 -4.06 -52.67
C VAL A 251 37.51 -3.56 -52.66
N LEU A 252 36.69 -4.05 -51.74
CA LEU A 252 35.31 -3.56 -51.57
C LEU A 252 35.29 -2.07 -51.25
N LEU A 253 36.18 -1.59 -50.35
CA LEU A 253 36.32 -0.17 -50.04
C LEU A 253 36.70 0.67 -51.25
N SER A 254 37.64 0.22 -52.10
CA SER A 254 37.99 0.95 -53.32
C SER A 254 36.83 0.99 -54.30
N ASP A 255 36.11 -0.13 -54.44
CA ASP A 255 35.02 -0.26 -55.41
C ASP A 255 33.81 0.60 -55.00
N PHE A 256 33.46 0.65 -53.71
CA PHE A 256 32.41 1.55 -53.22
C PHE A 256 32.77 3.03 -53.38
N ARG A 257 34.05 3.42 -53.22
CA ARG A 257 34.49 4.80 -53.50
C ARG A 257 34.41 5.12 -54.99
N GLN A 258 34.79 4.18 -55.86
CA GLN A 258 34.68 4.34 -57.31
C GLN A 258 33.22 4.45 -57.76
N ALA A 259 32.30 3.75 -57.08
CA ALA A 259 30.86 3.89 -57.28
C ALA A 259 30.26 5.21 -56.73
N GLY A 260 31.08 6.07 -56.12
CA GLY A 260 30.68 7.41 -55.68
C GLY A 260 30.09 7.49 -54.27
N PHE A 261 30.29 6.49 -53.43
CA PHE A 261 29.82 6.51 -52.04
C PHE A 261 30.82 7.19 -51.09
N ASN A 262 30.29 7.99 -50.16
CA ASN A 262 30.99 8.51 -49.00
C ASN A 262 30.95 7.45 -47.89
N LEU A 263 32.12 6.91 -47.54
CA LEU A 263 32.25 5.77 -46.65
C LEU A 263 32.72 6.18 -45.26
N ALA A 264 32.01 5.73 -44.24
CA ALA A 264 32.58 5.48 -42.90
C ALA A 264 32.90 3.98 -42.79
N LEU A 265 34.02 3.61 -42.18
CA LEU A 265 34.42 2.21 -42.01
C LEU A 265 34.40 1.84 -40.54
N GLU A 266 33.73 0.74 -40.21
CA GLU A 266 33.78 0.11 -38.89
C GLU A 266 34.14 -1.39 -39.01
N LEU A 267 34.99 -1.87 -38.12
CA LEU A 267 35.35 -3.29 -38.03
C LEU A 267 34.58 -3.91 -36.86
N LEU A 268 33.77 -4.92 -37.13
CA LEU A 268 32.99 -5.64 -36.12
C LEU A 268 33.40 -7.11 -36.06
N ASP A 269 33.30 -7.72 -34.89
CA ASP A 269 33.54 -9.16 -34.73
C ASP A 269 32.40 -9.97 -35.39
N GLU A 270 32.67 -11.23 -35.75
CA GLU A 270 31.72 -12.06 -36.53
C GLU A 270 30.39 -12.31 -35.81
N ASP A 271 30.41 -12.32 -34.48
CA ASP A 271 29.24 -12.56 -33.60
C ASP A 271 28.59 -11.25 -33.08
N SER A 272 29.07 -10.08 -33.51
CA SER A 272 28.47 -8.81 -33.09
C SER A 272 27.14 -8.57 -33.78
N GLU A 273 26.11 -8.25 -32.99
CA GLU A 273 24.83 -7.76 -33.50
C GLU A 273 24.79 -6.23 -33.43
N ILE A 274 24.27 -5.61 -34.50
CA ILE A 274 24.08 -4.15 -34.57
C ILE A 274 22.68 -3.83 -34.09
N THR A 275 22.57 -3.20 -32.92
CA THR A 275 21.30 -2.67 -32.41
C THR A 275 21.37 -1.15 -32.37
N VAL A 276 20.41 -0.46 -33.01
CA VAL A 276 20.28 0.99 -32.87
C VAL A 276 19.64 1.28 -31.52
N GLN A 277 20.38 1.94 -30.63
CA GLN A 277 19.83 2.45 -29.39
C GLN A 277 18.96 3.66 -29.76
N GLY A 278 17.65 3.44 -29.86
CA GLY A 278 16.69 4.55 -29.95
C GLY A 278 16.90 5.48 -28.77
N ASP A 279 16.89 6.78 -29.03
CA ASP A 279 17.14 7.85 -28.05
C ASP A 279 16.59 7.45 -26.67
N VAL A 280 17.50 7.20 -25.72
CA VAL A 280 17.14 7.33 -24.32
C VAL A 280 16.78 8.80 -24.18
N PRO A 281 15.52 9.16 -23.88
CA PRO A 281 15.20 10.54 -23.59
C PRO A 281 16.09 10.93 -22.41
N ILE A 282 17.06 11.79 -22.69
CA ILE A 282 17.71 12.56 -21.65
C ILE A 282 16.55 13.30 -21.01
N GLU A 283 16.12 12.87 -19.82
CA GLU A 283 15.27 13.69 -18.95
C GLU A 283 16.04 15.00 -18.76
N GLY A 284 15.69 15.96 -19.63
CA GLY A 284 16.22 17.30 -19.60
C GLY A 284 15.79 17.89 -18.28
N ASP A 285 16.78 18.16 -17.45
CA ASP A 285 16.75 19.04 -16.31
C ASP A 285 16.14 20.38 -16.77
N SER A 286 14.81 20.45 -16.70
CA SER A 286 14.02 21.61 -17.06
C SER A 286 14.00 22.47 -15.82
N ILE A 287 15.06 23.26 -15.67
CA ILE A 287 15.05 24.42 -14.80
C ILE A 287 14.01 25.37 -15.38
N GLU A 288 12.76 25.25 -14.94
CA GLU A 288 11.74 26.27 -15.13
C GLU A 288 12.19 27.52 -14.38
N GLY A 289 12.61 28.53 -15.15
CA GLY A 289 12.83 29.88 -14.67
C GLY A 289 11.51 30.49 -14.23
N ASP A 290 11.33 30.56 -12.92
CA ASP A 290 10.23 31.27 -12.28
C ASP A 290 10.37 32.77 -12.60
N SER A 291 9.56 33.22 -13.56
CA SER A 291 9.47 34.60 -13.98
C SER A 291 8.52 35.31 -13.03
N ILE A 292 9.10 36.06 -12.09
CA ILE A 292 8.38 36.97 -11.19
C ILE A 292 7.84 38.12 -12.05
N GLU A 293 6.60 38.00 -12.53
CA GLU A 293 5.80 39.16 -12.93
C GLU A 293 5.10 39.70 -11.69
N GLY A 294 5.54 40.90 -11.28
CA GLY A 294 4.86 41.70 -10.30
C GLY A 294 3.60 42.33 -10.89
N ASP A 295 2.51 42.28 -10.14
CA ASP A 295 1.36 43.13 -10.36
C ASP A 295 1.02 43.78 -9.00
N ALA A 296 1.41 45.04 -8.87
CA ALA A 296 1.08 45.89 -7.74
C ALA A 296 -0.23 46.63 -8.04
N ARG A 297 -1.22 46.41 -7.18
CA ARG A 297 -2.34 47.33 -6.95
C ARG A 297 -2.25 47.85 -5.53
#